data_AF-A0A2H0ID93-F1
#
_entry.id   AF-A0A2H0ID93-F1
#
_cell.length_a   1.000
_cell.length_b   1.000
_cell.length_c   1.000
_cell.angle_alpha   90.00
_cell.angle_beta   90.00
_cell.angle_gamma   90.00
#
_symmetry.space_group_name_H-M   'P 1'
#
loop_
_entity.id
_entity.type
_entity.pdbx_description
1 polymer ?
#
loop_
_entity_poly.entity_id
_entity_poly.type
_entity_poly.pdbx_seq_one_letter_code
_entity_poly.pdbx_strand_id
1 'polypeptide(L)'
;MKKYSAFLIGAIAVAGFCKAPVFHGFSNQLFYAVYSQKMVRDFQIYGVYTAKLPENLFSIYKMKYPDFNQCGLCFSMTKGYFNGNPKNIELLFNETGGKNYRYSLSDSKLGDNPKLNYVGFTIPCNTSFKNTKSVNILYQSGNQNDTKNLPLKALKRVWYMKKESPPVQGGNFKFISMTLTHYD
;
A
#
# COMPACT_ATOMS: atom_id res chain seq x y z
N MET A 1 34.47 9.01 21.47
CA MET A 1 33.78 8.48 20.28
C MET A 1 32.37 9.05 20.21
N LYS A 2 32.14 10.00 19.30
CA LYS A 2 30.83 10.64 19.11
C LYS A 2 29.95 9.73 18.23
N LYS A 3 28.79 9.34 18.76
CA LYS A 3 27.77 8.53 18.04
C LYS A 3 27.03 9.44 17.07
N TYR A 4 27.42 9.44 15.81
CA TYR A 4 26.68 10.14 14.75
C TYR A 4 25.49 9.28 14.31
N SER A 5 24.30 9.74 14.70
CA SER A 5 23.18 10.03 13.78
C SER A 5 22.79 8.96 12.75
N ALA A 6 22.36 7.77 13.20
CA ALA A 6 21.53 6.87 12.39
C ALA A 6 20.05 7.30 12.31
N PHE A 7 19.78 8.62 12.43
CA PHE A 7 18.44 9.17 12.60
C PHE A 7 17.82 9.72 11.30
N LEU A 8 18.53 9.67 10.15
CA LEU A 8 18.14 10.45 8.97
C LEU A 8 17.92 9.71 7.64
N ILE A 9 17.90 8.37 7.60
CA ILE A 9 17.68 7.64 6.31
C ILE A 9 16.34 6.89 6.26
N GLY A 10 15.57 6.83 7.36
CA GLY A 10 14.26 6.16 7.39
C GLY A 10 13.08 6.98 6.81
N ALA A 11 13.26 8.28 6.60
CA ALA A 11 12.13 9.21 6.40
C ALA A 11 11.64 9.34 4.94
N ILE A 12 12.38 8.85 3.94
CA ILE A 12 12.04 9.10 2.52
C ILE A 12 11.56 7.83 1.79
N ALA A 13 11.88 6.63 2.29
CA ALA A 13 11.63 5.43 1.51
C ALA A 13 10.12 5.12 1.36
N VAL A 14 9.29 5.23 2.40
CA VAL A 14 7.93 4.67 2.33
C VAL A 14 6.89 5.59 1.68
N ALA A 15 7.15 6.91 1.61
CA ALA A 15 6.26 7.87 0.95
C ALA A 15 6.41 7.88 -0.59
N GLY A 16 7.50 7.33 -1.14
CA GLY A 16 7.79 7.36 -2.57
C GLY A 16 7.15 6.26 -3.43
N PHE A 17 6.32 5.38 -2.85
CA PHE A 17 5.92 4.13 -3.52
C PHE A 17 4.62 4.15 -4.31
N CYS A 18 3.88 5.26 -4.36
CA CYS A 18 2.68 5.37 -5.18
C CYS A 18 2.90 6.51 -6.18
N LYS A 19 3.70 6.23 -7.23
CA LYS A 19 3.90 7.17 -8.34
C LYS A 19 2.67 7.10 -9.23
N ALA A 20 1.65 7.90 -8.94
CA ALA A 20 0.61 8.15 -9.93
C ALA A 20 1.30 8.65 -11.22
N PRO A 21 0.96 8.12 -12.41
CA PRO A 21 1.77 8.26 -13.64
C PRO A 21 1.84 9.68 -14.24
N VAL A 22 1.41 10.72 -13.52
CA VAL A 22 1.38 12.11 -14.01
C VAL A 22 1.93 13.13 -13.01
N PHE A 23 2.21 12.75 -11.75
CA PHE A 23 2.34 13.75 -10.68
C PHE A 23 3.73 13.82 -10.03
N HIS A 24 4.75 14.09 -10.84
CA HIS A 24 6.07 14.50 -10.36
C HIS A 24 6.04 16.00 -9.96
N GLY A 25 6.10 16.31 -8.65
CA GLY A 25 6.35 17.68 -8.15
C GLY A 25 5.43 18.26 -7.06
N PHE A 26 4.50 17.49 -6.48
CA PHE A 26 3.47 18.08 -5.62
C PHE A 26 3.85 18.07 -4.13
N SER A 27 3.87 19.27 -3.52
CA SER A 27 4.34 19.56 -2.16
C SER A 27 3.35 19.26 -1.02
N ASN A 28 2.08 18.93 -1.31
CA ASN A 28 1.03 18.74 -0.31
C ASN A 28 0.29 17.39 -0.44
N GLN A 29 1.02 16.28 -0.38
CA GLN A 29 0.42 14.94 -0.34
C GLN A 29 0.15 14.52 1.12
N LEU A 30 -1.08 14.13 1.44
CA LEU A 30 -1.42 13.62 2.77
C LEU A 30 -1.36 12.09 2.78
N PHE A 31 -0.57 11.52 3.69
CA PHE A 31 -0.30 10.08 3.74
C PHE A 31 -1.00 9.40 4.92
N TYR A 32 -1.71 8.32 4.67
CA TYR A 32 -2.43 7.55 5.68
C TYR A 32 -2.17 6.06 5.47
N ALA A 33 -1.76 5.34 6.49
CA ALA A 33 -1.28 3.97 6.35
C ALA A 33 -1.52 3.13 7.61
N VAL A 34 -1.80 1.85 7.41
CA VAL A 34 -1.67 0.81 8.44
C VAL A 34 -0.74 -0.29 7.95
N TYR A 35 0.09 -0.79 8.86
CA TYR A 35 1.07 -1.84 8.60
C TYR A 35 0.66 -3.15 9.28
N SER A 36 1.12 -4.28 8.73
CA SER A 36 0.92 -5.61 9.31
C SER A 36 1.60 -5.70 10.67
N GLN A 37 0.83 -6.03 11.71
CA GLN A 37 1.37 -6.24 13.07
C GLN A 37 2.50 -7.27 13.10
N LYS A 38 2.36 -8.37 12.34
CA LYS A 38 3.37 -9.41 12.27
C LYS A 38 4.66 -8.86 11.65
N MET A 39 4.57 -8.24 10.49
CA MET A 39 5.76 -7.73 9.80
C MET A 39 6.42 -6.57 10.53
N VAL A 40 5.65 -5.69 11.16
CA VAL A 40 6.19 -4.59 12.00
C VAL A 40 7.05 -5.16 13.13
N ARG A 41 6.60 -6.24 13.78
CA ARG A 41 7.40 -6.94 14.79
C ARG A 41 8.63 -7.63 14.19
N ASP A 42 8.43 -8.40 13.11
CA ASP A 42 9.50 -9.17 12.47
C ASP A 42 10.61 -8.25 11.90
N PHE A 43 10.25 -7.03 11.51
CA PHE A 43 11.15 -6.00 10.99
C PHE A 43 11.60 -4.96 12.02
N GLN A 44 11.14 -5.04 13.27
CA GLN A 44 11.49 -4.07 14.32
C GLN A 44 11.19 -2.61 13.91
N ILE A 45 9.99 -2.40 13.36
CA ILE A 45 9.49 -1.09 12.96
C ILE A 45 8.71 -0.48 14.13
N TYR A 46 8.84 0.83 14.33
CA TYR A 46 8.21 1.57 15.42
C TYR A 46 7.47 2.80 14.91
N GLY A 47 6.63 3.34 15.80
CA GLY A 47 5.92 4.60 15.57
C GLY A 47 4.80 4.53 14.54
N VAL A 48 4.44 3.35 14.02
CA VAL A 48 3.45 3.19 12.95
C VAL A 48 2.09 2.69 13.46
N TYR A 49 1.02 3.03 12.74
CA TYR A 49 -0.28 2.40 12.96
C TYR A 49 -0.30 0.97 12.42
N THR A 50 -0.84 0.04 13.19
CA THR A 50 -0.86 -1.38 12.82
C THR A 50 -2.27 -1.97 12.74
N ALA A 51 -2.40 -3.04 11.95
CA ALA A 51 -3.60 -3.86 11.84
C ALA A 51 -3.22 -5.34 11.64
N LYS A 52 -4.16 -6.25 11.93
CA LYS A 52 -4.07 -7.65 11.49
C LYS A 52 -4.35 -7.69 9.99
N LEU A 53 -3.31 -7.92 9.19
CA LEU A 53 -3.39 -8.06 7.73
C LEU A 53 -3.12 -9.51 7.32
N PRO A 54 -3.62 -9.96 6.16
CA PRO A 54 -3.24 -11.24 5.58
C PRO A 54 -1.72 -11.42 5.50
N GLU A 55 -1.29 -12.68 5.44
CA GLU A 55 0.12 -12.98 5.20
C GLU A 55 0.60 -12.36 3.89
N ASN A 56 1.86 -11.95 3.86
CA ASN A 56 2.51 -11.26 2.75
C ASN A 56 1.92 -9.88 2.38
N LEU A 57 0.80 -9.43 2.96
CA LEU A 57 0.33 -8.05 2.84
C LEU A 57 0.98 -7.18 3.92
N PHE A 58 1.93 -6.35 3.51
CA PHE A 58 2.74 -5.56 4.45
C PHE A 58 2.03 -4.29 4.90
N SER A 59 1.48 -3.51 3.97
CA SER A 59 0.73 -2.30 4.33
C SER A 59 -0.39 -1.99 3.36
N ILE A 60 -1.37 -1.25 3.89
CA ILE A 60 -2.43 -0.60 3.12
C ILE A 60 -2.30 0.89 3.40
N TYR A 61 -2.28 1.70 2.35
CA TYR A 61 -2.16 3.14 2.51
C TYR A 61 -3.00 3.91 1.48
N LYS A 62 -3.40 5.10 1.89
CA LYS A 62 -4.12 6.09 1.10
C LYS A 62 -3.23 7.31 0.97
N MET A 63 -3.09 7.82 -0.24
CA MET A 63 -2.50 9.12 -0.50
C MET A 63 -3.61 10.03 -1.05
N LYS A 64 -3.81 11.18 -0.43
CA LYS A 64 -4.77 12.18 -0.93
C LYS A 64 -3.99 13.23 -1.71
N TYR A 65 -4.45 13.52 -2.93
CA TYR A 65 -3.98 14.64 -3.75
C TYR A 65 -5.07 15.74 -3.72
N PRO A 66 -4.96 16.73 -2.82
CA PRO A 66 -6.02 17.72 -2.61
C PRO A 66 -6.42 18.47 -3.89
N ASP A 67 -5.44 18.77 -4.74
CA ASP A 67 -5.62 19.60 -5.94
C ASP A 67 -6.39 18.89 -7.06
N PHE A 68 -6.53 17.56 -7.02
CA PHE A 68 -7.15 16.77 -8.09
C PHE A 68 -8.42 16.02 -7.67
N ASN A 69 -8.82 16.13 -6.40
CA ASN A 69 -9.90 15.31 -5.81
C ASN A 69 -9.72 13.79 -6.04
N GLN A 70 -8.48 13.36 -6.24
CA GLN A 70 -8.08 11.98 -6.48
C GLN A 70 -7.32 11.43 -5.28
N CYS A 71 -7.56 10.17 -4.99
CA CYS A 71 -6.92 9.45 -3.90
C CYS A 71 -6.25 8.19 -4.46
N GLY A 72 -4.97 8.02 -4.17
CA GLY A 72 -4.28 6.76 -4.40
C GLY A 72 -4.63 5.80 -3.27
N LEU A 73 -5.21 4.65 -3.60
CA LEU A 73 -5.31 3.51 -2.69
C LEU A 73 -4.23 2.51 -3.09
N CYS A 74 -3.28 2.30 -2.20
CA CYS A 74 -2.09 1.59 -2.54
C CYS A 74 -1.71 0.54 -1.48
N PHE A 75 -1.03 -0.52 -1.93
CA PHE A 75 -0.74 -1.71 -1.13
C PHE A 75 0.74 -2.05 -1.28
N SER A 76 1.41 -2.33 -0.18
CA SER A 76 2.76 -2.92 -0.21
C SER A 76 2.69 -4.37 0.27
N MET A 77 3.42 -5.24 -0.41
CA MET A 77 3.38 -6.68 -0.15
C MET A 77 4.72 -7.33 -0.40
N THR A 78 4.96 -8.47 0.25
CA THR A 78 6.15 -9.28 0.03
C THR A 78 5.90 -10.31 -1.06
N LYS A 79 6.97 -10.97 -1.51
CA LYS A 79 6.88 -12.13 -2.42
C LYS A 79 5.91 -13.17 -1.85
N GLY A 80 5.09 -13.76 -2.73
CA GLY A 80 4.09 -14.77 -2.36
C GLY A 80 2.73 -14.22 -1.96
N TYR A 81 2.51 -12.90 -1.99
CA TYR A 81 1.15 -12.36 -1.82
C TYR A 81 0.24 -12.74 -2.99
N PHE A 82 0.71 -12.52 -4.23
CA PHE A 82 0.05 -13.01 -5.44
C PHE A 82 0.53 -14.40 -5.80
N ASN A 83 -0.34 -15.17 -6.45
CA ASN A 83 0.05 -16.45 -7.03
C ASN A 83 0.76 -16.19 -8.36
N GLY A 84 1.99 -16.68 -8.53
CA GLY A 84 2.75 -16.51 -9.77
C GLY A 84 3.03 -15.05 -10.14
N ASN A 85 3.02 -14.75 -11.44
CA ASN A 85 3.30 -13.42 -12.00
C ASN A 85 1.99 -12.73 -12.41
N PRO A 86 1.43 -11.85 -11.56
CA PRO A 86 0.13 -11.24 -11.80
C PRO A 86 0.15 -10.27 -12.98
N LYS A 87 -0.89 -10.32 -13.82
CA LYS A 87 -1.19 -9.41 -14.93
C LYS A 87 -2.65 -8.94 -14.83
N ASN A 88 -3.04 -7.92 -15.61
CA ASN A 88 -4.42 -7.45 -15.71
C ASN A 88 -5.08 -7.20 -14.35
N ILE A 89 -4.40 -6.42 -13.51
CA ILE A 89 -4.77 -6.23 -12.12
C ILE A 89 -5.88 -5.17 -12.02
N GLU A 90 -6.96 -5.50 -11.34
CA GLU A 90 -8.09 -4.61 -11.10
C GLU A 90 -8.50 -4.63 -9.62
N LEU A 91 -9.00 -3.50 -9.15
CA LEU A 91 -9.63 -3.40 -7.85
C LEU A 91 -11.15 -3.43 -8.01
N LEU A 92 -11.78 -4.46 -7.43
CA LEU A 92 -13.23 -4.66 -7.43
C LEU A 92 -13.82 -4.35 -6.05
N PHE A 93 -14.77 -3.43 -6.02
CA PHE A 93 -15.59 -3.10 -4.86
C PHE A 93 -16.98 -3.70 -5.05
N ASN A 94 -17.43 -4.51 -4.11
CA ASN A 94 -18.80 -5.03 -4.11
C ASN A 94 -19.59 -4.38 -2.97
N GLU A 95 -20.69 -3.71 -3.29
CA GLU A 95 -21.58 -3.07 -2.32
C GLU A 95 -22.72 -3.98 -1.87
N THR A 96 -23.22 -3.73 -0.66
CA THR A 96 -24.48 -4.26 -0.15
C THR A 96 -25.62 -3.69 -1.03
N GLY A 97 -26.21 -4.53 -1.87
CA GLY A 97 -27.18 -4.14 -2.89
C GLY A 97 -26.77 -4.46 -4.33
N GLY A 98 -25.59 -5.08 -4.54
CA GLY A 98 -25.20 -5.67 -5.82
C GLY A 98 -24.50 -4.72 -6.80
N LYS A 99 -24.30 -3.45 -6.42
CA LYS A 99 -23.48 -2.52 -7.22
C LYS A 99 -22.01 -2.88 -7.09
N ASN A 100 -21.33 -2.91 -8.23
CA ASN A 100 -19.92 -3.22 -8.30
C ASN A 100 -19.15 -2.09 -8.99
N TYR A 101 -18.03 -1.67 -8.40
CA TYR A 101 -17.15 -0.66 -8.98
C TYR A 101 -15.79 -1.30 -9.27
N ARG A 102 -15.24 -1.00 -10.46
CA ARG A 102 -13.94 -1.50 -10.89
C ARG A 102 -13.00 -0.34 -11.15
N TYR A 103 -11.77 -0.47 -10.69
CA TYR A 103 -10.71 0.46 -10.94
C TYR A 103 -9.50 -0.29 -11.48
N SER A 104 -9.04 0.11 -12.66
CA SER A 104 -7.83 -0.45 -13.27
C SER A 104 -6.60 0.05 -12.52
N LEU A 105 -5.55 -0.77 -12.56
CA LEU A 105 -4.24 -0.45 -11.99
C LEU A 105 -3.71 0.89 -12.53
N SER A 106 -3.32 1.80 -11.64
CA SER A 106 -2.72 3.08 -12.02
C SER A 106 -1.20 3.01 -12.05
N ASP A 107 -0.62 2.25 -11.12
CA ASP A 107 0.83 2.06 -11.00
C ASP A 107 1.11 0.72 -10.31
N SER A 108 2.20 0.06 -10.70
CA SER A 108 2.64 -1.15 -10.04
C SER A 108 4.13 -1.40 -10.21
N LYS A 109 4.72 -2.00 -9.18
CA LYS A 109 6.06 -2.58 -9.23
C LYS A 109 5.93 -4.02 -8.76
N LEU A 110 5.78 -4.91 -9.73
CA LEU A 110 5.53 -6.33 -9.52
C LEU A 110 6.61 -7.15 -10.20
N GLY A 111 7.04 -8.21 -9.52
CA GLY A 111 7.94 -9.21 -10.08
C GLY A 111 8.53 -10.10 -9.00
N ASP A 112 9.49 -10.93 -9.42
CA ASP A 112 10.33 -11.77 -8.54
C ASP A 112 11.35 -10.96 -7.71
N ASN A 113 11.16 -9.64 -7.65
CA ASN A 113 12.07 -8.72 -6.99
C ASN A 113 12.14 -9.04 -5.48
N PRO A 114 13.35 -9.11 -4.89
CA PRO A 114 13.49 -9.24 -3.43
C PRO A 114 12.89 -8.05 -2.65
N LYS A 115 12.59 -6.93 -3.32
CA LYS A 115 11.96 -5.74 -2.74
C LYS A 115 10.49 -5.96 -2.39
N LEU A 116 9.94 -5.04 -1.60
CA LEU A 116 8.50 -4.94 -1.42
C LEU A 116 7.82 -4.67 -2.78
N ASN A 117 6.97 -5.60 -3.18
CA ASN A 117 6.07 -5.43 -4.31
C ASN A 117 4.99 -4.39 -3.97
N TYR A 118 4.50 -3.74 -5.01
CA TYR A 118 3.61 -2.61 -4.87
C TYR A 118 2.52 -2.60 -5.95
N VAL A 119 1.29 -2.30 -5.56
CA VAL A 119 0.18 -1.97 -6.47
C VAL A 119 -0.59 -0.75 -5.97
N GLY A 120 -0.98 0.12 -6.91
CA GLY A 120 -1.77 1.31 -6.64
C GLY A 120 -2.94 1.46 -7.59
N PHE A 121 -4.02 2.03 -7.07
CA PHE A 121 -5.22 2.37 -7.81
C PHE A 121 -5.59 3.81 -7.52
N THR A 122 -5.86 4.59 -8.55
CA THR A 122 -6.48 5.90 -8.41
C THR A 122 -7.98 5.73 -8.28
N ILE A 123 -8.54 6.13 -7.14
CA ILE A 123 -9.99 6.11 -6.90
C ILE A 123 -10.47 7.50 -6.42
N PRO A 124 -11.75 7.86 -6.66
CA PRO A 124 -12.29 9.14 -6.19
C PRO A 124 -12.14 9.31 -4.67
N CYS A 125 -11.73 10.49 -4.20
CA CYS A 125 -11.59 10.70 -2.76
C CYS A 125 -12.93 10.66 -2.00
N ASN A 126 -14.05 10.89 -2.69
CA ASN A 126 -15.40 10.79 -2.14
C ASN A 126 -15.96 9.36 -2.12
N THR A 127 -15.20 8.35 -2.57
CA THR A 127 -15.60 6.94 -2.49
C THR A 127 -15.93 6.59 -1.05
N SER A 128 -17.12 6.03 -0.84
CA SER A 128 -17.59 5.62 0.48
C SER A 128 -17.50 4.11 0.63
N PHE A 129 -16.84 3.66 1.69
CA PHE A 129 -16.80 2.26 2.08
C PHE A 129 -17.92 1.87 3.06
N LYS A 130 -18.91 2.75 3.33
CA LYS A 130 -19.96 2.50 4.33
C LYS A 130 -20.73 1.21 4.03
N ASN A 131 -21.19 1.08 2.79
CA ASN A 131 -22.02 -0.04 2.31
C ASN A 131 -21.21 -1.11 1.56
N THR A 132 -19.87 -1.04 1.58
CA THR A 132 -19.05 -2.05 0.90
C THR A 132 -19.06 -3.37 1.67
N LYS A 133 -19.39 -4.46 0.96
CA LYS A 133 -19.38 -5.85 1.46
C LYS A 133 -17.99 -6.47 1.34
N SER A 134 -17.32 -6.28 0.21
CA SER A 134 -15.95 -6.74 0.00
C SER A 134 -15.19 -5.86 -0.96
N VAL A 135 -13.86 -5.87 -0.84
CA VAL A 135 -12.95 -5.26 -1.79
C VAL A 135 -11.94 -6.33 -2.17
N ASN A 136 -11.73 -6.53 -3.46
CA ASN A 136 -10.88 -7.60 -3.96
C ASN A 136 -9.92 -7.07 -5.01
N ILE A 137 -8.73 -7.63 -5.06
CA ILE A 137 -7.82 -7.48 -6.19
C ILE A 137 -8.08 -8.67 -7.11
N LEU A 138 -8.56 -8.40 -8.31
CA LEU A 138 -8.65 -9.35 -9.41
C LEU A 138 -7.35 -9.29 -10.21
N TYR A 139 -6.84 -10.44 -10.64
CA TYR A 139 -5.66 -10.49 -11.50
C TYR A 139 -5.62 -11.80 -12.27
N GLN A 140 -4.83 -11.82 -13.33
CA GLN A 140 -4.55 -13.02 -14.11
C GLN A 140 -3.16 -13.55 -13.77
N SER A 141 -3.03 -14.85 -13.53
CA SER A 141 -1.74 -15.54 -13.36
C SER A 141 -1.67 -16.70 -14.36
N GLY A 142 -0.76 -16.60 -15.33
CA GLY A 142 -0.78 -17.50 -16.50
C GLY A 142 -2.13 -17.42 -17.22
N ASN A 143 -2.83 -18.55 -17.30
CA ASN A 143 -4.16 -18.67 -17.92
C ASN A 143 -5.33 -18.64 -16.93
N GLN A 144 -5.05 -18.41 -15.64
CA GLN A 144 -6.06 -18.44 -14.58
C GLN A 144 -6.39 -17.04 -14.07
N ASN A 145 -7.68 -16.80 -13.79
CA ASN A 145 -8.13 -15.60 -13.10
C ASN A 145 -8.18 -15.88 -11.61
N ASP A 146 -7.38 -15.13 -10.86
CA ASP A 146 -7.28 -15.22 -9.41
C ASP A 146 -7.93 -14.01 -8.73
N THR A 147 -8.21 -14.16 -7.43
CA THR A 147 -8.77 -13.10 -6.61
C THR A 147 -8.13 -13.09 -5.22
N LYS A 148 -7.71 -11.91 -4.74
CA LYS A 148 -7.26 -11.70 -3.35
C LYS A 148 -8.24 -10.78 -2.64
N ASN A 149 -8.84 -11.27 -1.57
CA ASN A 149 -9.74 -10.48 -0.73
C ASN A 149 -8.93 -9.54 0.18
N LEU A 150 -9.26 -8.26 0.17
CA LEU A 150 -8.59 -7.26 1.00
C LEU A 150 -9.31 -7.09 2.34
N PRO A 151 -8.57 -6.89 3.45
CA PRO A 151 -9.15 -6.77 4.78
C PRO A 151 -9.95 -5.47 4.91
N LEU A 152 -11.26 -5.55 4.67
CA LEU A 152 -12.17 -4.42 4.62
C LEU A 152 -12.10 -3.52 5.87
N LYS A 153 -11.92 -4.10 7.06
CA LYS A 153 -11.77 -3.32 8.31
C LYS A 153 -10.53 -2.42 8.28
N ALA A 154 -9.40 -2.92 7.78
CA ALA A 154 -8.17 -2.15 7.65
C ALA A 154 -8.28 -1.09 6.53
N LEU A 155 -8.90 -1.44 5.40
CA LEU A 155 -9.23 -0.50 4.33
C LEU A 155 -10.09 0.67 4.83
N LYS A 156 -11.23 0.39 5.48
CA LYS A 156 -12.10 1.42 6.07
C LYS A 156 -11.31 2.29 7.06
N ARG A 157 -10.48 1.66 7.90
CA ARG A 157 -9.64 2.40 8.85
C ARG A 157 -8.76 3.41 8.12
N VAL A 158 -7.93 2.98 7.16
CA VAL A 158 -7.03 3.85 6.38
C VAL A 158 -7.83 4.93 5.63
N TRP A 159 -8.93 4.55 5.01
CA TRP A 159 -9.71 5.46 4.18
C TRP A 159 -10.30 6.62 4.99
N TYR A 160 -10.76 6.35 6.21
CA TYR A 160 -11.38 7.33 7.09
C TYR A 160 -10.45 7.94 8.15
N MET A 161 -9.13 7.70 8.06
CA MET A 161 -8.17 8.39 8.92
C MET A 161 -8.23 9.90 8.70
N LYS A 162 -8.26 10.65 9.81
CA LYS A 162 -8.27 12.12 9.83
C LYS A 162 -6.90 12.73 10.09
N LYS A 163 -5.99 11.97 10.71
CA LYS A 163 -4.62 12.36 11.00
C LYS A 163 -3.69 11.56 10.11
N GLU A 164 -2.68 12.22 9.56
CA GLU A 164 -1.66 11.57 8.75
C GLU A 164 -0.94 10.48 9.54
N SER A 165 -0.45 9.49 8.82
CA SER A 165 0.38 8.47 9.41
C SER A 165 1.73 9.07 9.80
N PRO A 166 2.20 8.82 11.03
CA PRO A 166 3.55 9.18 11.41
C PRO A 166 4.57 8.50 10.49
N PRO A 167 5.78 9.09 10.35
CA PRO A 167 6.84 8.47 9.59
C PRO A 167 7.26 7.14 10.23
N VAL A 168 7.69 6.21 9.39
CA VAL A 168 8.24 4.91 9.82
C VAL A 168 9.54 5.15 10.57
N GLN A 169 9.69 4.56 11.76
CA GLN A 169 10.91 4.64 12.57
C GLN A 169 11.50 3.24 12.78
N GLY A 170 12.82 3.14 12.92
CA GLY A 170 13.52 1.87 13.08
C GLY A 170 13.55 1.05 11.79
N GLY A 171 13.50 -0.27 11.92
CA GLY A 171 13.70 -1.21 10.83
C GLY A 171 15.05 -1.93 10.91
N ASN A 172 15.02 -3.26 10.94
CA ASN A 172 16.22 -4.07 10.86
C ASN A 172 16.79 -4.10 9.43
N PHE A 173 17.98 -4.71 9.25
CA PHE A 173 18.64 -4.80 7.96
C PHE A 173 17.76 -5.44 6.86
N LYS A 174 16.90 -6.39 7.23
CA LYS A 174 15.96 -7.03 6.28
C LYS A 174 14.92 -6.04 5.76
N PHE A 175 14.38 -5.19 6.62
CA PHE A 175 13.49 -4.11 6.20
C PHE A 175 14.21 -3.09 5.30
N ILE A 176 15.41 -2.69 5.71
CA ILE A 176 16.25 -1.77 4.94
C ILE A 176 16.55 -2.36 3.55
N SER A 177 17.01 -3.60 3.45
CA SER A 177 17.35 -4.22 2.16
C SER A 177 16.14 -4.35 1.22
N MET A 178 14.95 -4.61 1.76
CA MET A 178 13.70 -4.68 1.00
C MET A 178 13.16 -3.32 0.55
N THR A 179 13.54 -2.23 1.22
CA THR A 179 13.02 -0.86 0.96
C THR A 179 14.02 0.07 0.25
N LEU A 180 15.33 -0.10 0.47
CA LEU A 180 16.38 0.86 0.10
C LEU A 180 17.31 0.41 -1.02
N THR A 181 17.07 -0.73 -1.68
CA THR A 181 17.82 -1.10 -2.89
C THR A 181 17.38 -0.22 -4.07
N HIS A 182 17.71 1.07 -4.01
CA HIS A 182 17.69 2.04 -5.11
C HIS A 182 19.03 2.76 -5.09
N TYR A 183 20.08 2.02 -5.43
CA TYR A 183 21.15 2.55 -6.24
C TYR A 183 21.29 1.50 -7.35
N ASP A 184 21.08 1.94 -8.59
CA ASP A 184 21.20 1.09 -9.77
C ASP A 184 22.55 0.37 -9.81
#